data_AF-F9EMR0-F1
#
_entry.id   AF-F9EMR0-F1
#
_cell.length_a   1.000
_cell.length_b   1.000
_cell.length_c   1.000
_cell.angle_alpha   90.00
_cell.angle_beta   90.00
_cell.angle_gamma   90.00
#
_symmetry.space_group_name_H-M   'P 1'
#
loop_
_entity.id
_entity.type
_entity.pdbx_description
1 polymer ?
#
loop_
_entity_poly.entity_id
_entity_poly.type
_entity_poly.pdbx_seq_one_letter_code
_entity_poly.pdbx_strand_id
1 'polypeptide(L)'
;FTRPRRFGKTLNMSTLKYFFDIQNKDENRKLFNGLDIEKSQYTSEQGKYPVIFISMKGIKAPNWEDYLFQIKTLIKELYNEFSFIREILNKSELDSFDKIWLKKDDGEYSNALKNLTAYLYKYYKKEVILLIDEYDNPLITAYEYHYYDDALPFLKSSMVKH
;
A
#
# COMPACT_ATOMS: atom_id res chain seq x y z
N PHE A 1 -9.05 23.12 8.59
CA PHE A 1 -9.27 21.73 9.03
C PHE A 1 -8.44 21.47 10.29
N THR A 2 -9.03 21.53 11.48
CA THR A 2 -8.34 21.33 12.77
C THR A 2 -8.47 19.87 13.21
N ARG A 3 -7.67 18.97 12.61
CA ARG A 3 -7.53 17.59 13.09
C ARG A 3 -6.20 17.47 13.86
N PRO A 4 -6.18 17.04 15.13
CA PRO A 4 -4.95 16.98 15.91
C PRO A 4 -3.91 16.04 15.28
N ARG A 5 -2.67 16.51 15.12
CA ARG A 5 -1.52 15.65 14.76
C ARG A 5 -1.27 14.64 15.90
N ARG A 6 -0.91 13.40 15.56
CA ARG A 6 -0.56 12.29 16.49
C ARG A 6 -1.73 11.59 17.22
N PHE A 7 -2.93 11.59 16.66
CA PHE A 7 -4.09 10.87 17.24
C PHE A 7 -4.05 9.34 17.07
N GLY A 8 -2.87 8.71 17.03
CA GLY A 8 -2.73 7.25 16.96
C GLY A 8 -3.23 6.59 15.66
N LYS A 9 -3.56 7.33 14.59
CA LYS A 9 -4.07 6.73 13.34
C LYS A 9 -3.09 5.77 12.69
N THR A 10 -1.83 6.18 12.55
CA THR A 10 -0.77 5.30 12.02
C THR A 10 -0.63 4.05 12.88
N LEU A 11 -0.68 4.19 14.21
CA LEU A 11 -0.65 3.05 15.13
C LEU A 11 -1.84 2.13 14.87
N ASN A 12 -3.06 2.67 14.78
CA ASN A 12 -4.26 1.89 14.47
C ASN A 12 -4.15 1.17 13.12
N MET A 13 -3.66 1.85 12.07
CA MET A 13 -3.45 1.23 10.76
C MET A 13 -2.40 0.12 10.81
N SER A 14 -1.31 0.31 11.56
CA SER A 14 -0.33 -0.76 11.79
C SER A 14 -0.90 -1.91 12.61
N THR A 15 -1.76 -1.65 13.59
CA THR A 15 -2.47 -2.69 14.34
C THR A 15 -3.36 -3.51 13.42
N LEU A 16 -4.12 -2.87 12.51
CA LEU A 16 -4.90 -3.58 11.49
C LEU A 16 -4.00 -4.39 10.54
N LYS A 17 -2.86 -3.83 10.12
CA LYS A 17 -1.87 -4.57 9.33
C LYS A 17 -1.47 -5.85 10.05
N TYR A 18 -0.97 -5.75 11.28
CA TYR A 18 -0.51 -6.90 12.04
C TYR A 18 -1.63 -7.90 12.33
N PHE A 19 -2.85 -7.42 12.58
CA PHE A 19 -3.98 -8.30 12.86
C PHE A 19 -4.33 -9.18 11.66
N PHE A 20 -4.42 -8.61 10.46
CA PHE A 20 -4.90 -9.35 9.29
C PHE A 20 -3.79 -10.05 8.48
N ASP A 21 -2.54 -9.58 8.56
CA ASP A 21 -1.43 -10.01 7.69
C ASP A 21 -1.15 -11.51 7.77
N ILE A 22 -1.36 -12.17 6.63
CA ILE A 22 -1.13 -13.61 6.43
C ILE A 22 0.34 -13.99 6.37
N GLN A 23 1.25 -13.08 5.97
CA GLN A 23 2.66 -13.41 5.79
C GLN A 23 3.33 -13.71 7.11
N ASN A 24 3.13 -12.83 8.09
CA ASN A 24 3.76 -12.91 9.40
C ASN A 24 2.79 -13.44 10.47
N LYS A 25 1.77 -14.21 10.07
CA LYS A 25 0.63 -14.58 10.93
C LYS A 25 1.05 -15.13 12.30
N ASP A 26 2.08 -15.98 12.35
CA ASP A 26 2.47 -16.69 13.56
C ASP A 26 3.23 -15.77 14.53
N GLU A 27 4.02 -14.85 14.00
CA GLU A 27 4.69 -13.81 14.79
C GLU A 27 3.69 -12.74 15.25
N ASN A 28 2.86 -12.26 14.33
CA ASN A 28 1.84 -11.25 14.58
C ASN A 28 0.80 -11.72 15.60
N ARG A 29 0.43 -13.01 15.59
CA ARG A 29 -0.53 -13.56 16.55
C ARG A 29 -0.13 -13.29 17.99
N LYS A 30 1.17 -13.40 18.29
CA LYS A 30 1.74 -13.16 19.63
C LYS A 30 1.49 -11.74 20.14
N LEU A 31 1.37 -10.75 19.23
CA LEU A 31 1.10 -9.36 19.59
C LEU A 31 -0.30 -9.14 20.19
N PHE A 32 -1.21 -10.09 20.00
CA PHE A 32 -2.61 -9.96 20.43
C PHE A 32 -3.00 -10.92 21.56
N ASN A 33 -2.07 -11.74 22.05
CA ASN A 33 -2.31 -12.69 23.14
C ASN A 33 -2.69 -11.96 24.44
N GLY A 34 -3.75 -12.42 25.10
CA GLY A 34 -4.24 -11.86 26.36
C GLY A 34 -4.98 -10.52 26.21
N LEU A 35 -5.12 -9.99 24.99
CA LEU A 35 -5.90 -8.77 24.72
C LEU A 35 -7.38 -9.10 24.50
N ASP A 36 -8.26 -8.14 24.73
CA ASP A 36 -9.71 -8.38 24.62
C ASP A 36 -10.17 -8.77 23.21
N ILE A 37 -9.43 -8.40 22.15
CA ILE A 37 -9.71 -8.82 20.78
C ILE A 37 -9.64 -10.35 20.63
N GLU A 38 -8.79 -11.04 21.41
CA GLU A 38 -8.65 -12.49 21.40
C GLU A 38 -9.95 -13.20 21.81
N LYS A 39 -10.74 -12.54 22.66
CA LYS A 39 -12.03 -13.05 23.15
C LYS A 39 -13.19 -12.74 22.19
N SER A 40 -12.93 -12.01 21.10
CA SER A 40 -13.95 -11.56 20.17
C SER A 40 -14.13 -12.54 18.99
N GLN A 41 -15.28 -12.46 18.32
CA GLN A 41 -15.53 -13.21 17.08
C GLN A 41 -14.51 -12.87 15.97
N TYR A 42 -13.92 -11.68 16.00
CA TYR A 42 -13.00 -11.20 14.97
C TYR A 42 -11.64 -11.88 15.04
N THR A 43 -11.26 -12.53 16.15
CA THR A 43 -10.01 -13.30 16.21
C THR A 43 -9.96 -14.41 15.17
N SER A 44 -11.12 -14.92 14.75
CA SER A 44 -11.18 -15.86 13.64
C SER A 44 -10.60 -15.26 12.35
N GLU A 45 -10.61 -13.95 12.16
CA GLU A 45 -10.11 -13.24 10.97
C GLU A 45 -8.61 -12.93 11.01
N GLN A 46 -7.94 -13.21 12.12
CA GLN A 46 -6.53 -12.89 12.31
C GLN A 46 -5.63 -13.68 11.35
N GLY A 47 -4.69 -12.99 10.71
CA GLY A 47 -3.68 -13.60 9.83
C GLY A 47 -4.24 -14.32 8.60
N LYS A 48 -5.43 -13.95 8.12
CA LYS A 48 -6.11 -14.60 6.99
C LYS A 48 -5.93 -13.90 5.64
N TYR A 49 -5.45 -12.66 5.63
CA TYR A 49 -5.51 -11.82 4.43
C TYR A 49 -4.12 -11.32 4.02
N PRO A 50 -3.79 -11.29 2.73
CA PRO A 50 -2.69 -10.49 2.24
C PRO A 50 -2.99 -9.02 2.53
N VAL A 51 -2.06 -8.33 3.19
CA VAL A 51 -2.21 -6.92 3.52
C VAL A 51 -1.15 -6.12 2.79
N ILE A 52 -1.58 -5.17 1.96
CA ILE A 52 -0.74 -4.12 1.42
C ILE A 52 -0.86 -2.92 2.35
N PHE A 53 0.26 -2.45 2.91
CA PHE A 53 0.30 -1.24 3.71
C PHE A 53 1.18 -0.18 3.03
N ILE A 54 0.59 0.98 2.74
CA ILE A 54 1.29 2.12 2.16
C ILE A 54 1.13 3.31 3.08
N SER A 55 2.23 3.99 3.38
CA SER A 55 2.20 5.28 4.07
C SER A 55 2.76 6.34 3.15
N MET A 56 1.98 7.41 2.94
CA MET A 56 2.42 8.59 2.17
C MET A 56 3.14 9.62 3.04
N LYS A 57 3.43 9.24 4.29
CA LYS A 57 4.15 10.07 5.25
C LYS A 57 5.57 10.32 4.77
N GLY A 58 5.97 11.59 4.82
CA GLY A 58 7.33 11.99 4.44
C GLY A 58 7.50 12.25 2.94
N ILE A 59 6.51 11.89 2.10
CA ILE A 59 6.51 12.28 0.70
C ILE A 59 6.18 13.76 0.60
N LYS A 60 7.21 14.54 0.30
CA LYS A 60 7.14 15.99 0.12
C LYS A 60 8.16 16.37 -0.94
N ALA A 61 7.73 17.16 -1.90
CA ALA A 61 8.58 17.61 -2.98
C ALA A 61 8.13 18.99 -3.46
N PRO A 62 9.09 19.86 -3.86
CA PRO A 62 8.78 21.21 -4.30
C PRO A 62 8.17 21.29 -5.70
N ASN A 63 8.25 20.20 -6.48
CA ASN A 63 7.69 20.10 -7.82
C ASN A 63 7.11 18.69 -8.07
N TRP A 64 6.35 18.56 -9.16
CA TRP A 64 5.69 17.32 -9.54
C TRP A 64 6.66 16.19 -9.89
N GLU A 65 7.77 16.48 -10.56
CA GLU A 65 8.73 15.46 -11.00
C GLU A 65 9.37 14.73 -9.81
N ASP A 66 9.84 15.50 -8.82
CA ASP A 66 10.39 14.99 -7.57
C ASP A 66 9.32 14.24 -6.76
N TYR A 67 8.08 14.73 -6.76
CA TYR A 67 6.96 14.08 -6.10
C TYR A 67 6.69 12.69 -6.71
N LEU A 68 6.56 12.65 -8.05
CA LEU A 68 6.35 11.43 -8.81
C LEU A 68 7.51 10.46 -8.62
N PHE A 69 8.75 10.94 -8.59
CA PHE A 69 9.92 10.12 -8.31
C PHE A 69 9.83 9.42 -6.94
N GLN A 70 9.43 10.14 -5.89
CA GLN A 70 9.25 9.57 -4.55
C GLN A 70 8.11 8.55 -4.50
N ILE A 71 6.98 8.82 -5.17
CA ILE A 71 5.87 7.87 -5.28
C ILE A 71 6.30 6.60 -6.03
N LYS A 72 7.02 6.73 -7.15
CA LYS A 72 7.57 5.59 -7.89
C LYS A 72 8.51 4.77 -7.01
N THR A 73 9.32 5.41 -6.17
CA THR A 73 10.18 4.71 -5.19
C THR A 73 9.36 3.92 -4.18
N LEU A 74 8.32 4.53 -3.59
CA LEU A 74 7.43 3.86 -2.64
C LEU A 74 6.76 2.63 -3.26
N ILE A 75 6.24 2.75 -4.48
CA ILE A 75 5.60 1.64 -5.21
C ILE A 75 6.63 0.54 -5.51
N LYS A 76 7.85 0.91 -5.91
CA LYS A 76 8.94 -0.04 -6.16
C LYS A 76 9.29 -0.85 -4.90
N GLU A 77 9.40 -0.18 -3.74
CA GLU A 77 9.66 -0.83 -2.46
C GLU A 77 8.54 -1.80 -2.07
N LEU A 78 7.29 -1.41 -2.34
CA LEU A 78 6.14 -2.28 -2.13
C LEU A 78 6.21 -3.53 -3.01
N TYR A 79 6.52 -3.38 -4.30
CA TYR A 79 6.72 -4.54 -5.18
C TYR A 79 7.86 -5.44 -4.70
N ASN A 80 8.91 -4.86 -4.12
CA ASN A 80 10.01 -5.62 -3.55
C ASN A 80 9.57 -6.49 -2.36
N GLU A 81 8.73 -5.96 -1.46
CA GLU A 81 8.15 -6.70 -0.31
C GLU A 81 7.43 -7.98 -0.77
N PHE A 82 6.74 -7.93 -1.92
CA PHE A 82 6.00 -9.05 -2.48
C PHE A 82 6.72 -9.76 -3.63
N SER A 83 8.03 -9.57 -3.81
CA SER A 83 8.79 -10.12 -4.95
C SER A 83 8.74 -11.65 -5.05
N PHE A 84 8.45 -12.36 -3.96
CA PHE A 84 8.27 -13.81 -3.95
C PHE A 84 7.10 -14.27 -4.85
N ILE A 85 6.06 -13.45 -5.07
CA ILE A 85 4.92 -13.84 -5.93
C ILE A 85 5.27 -13.92 -7.41
N ARG A 86 6.46 -13.43 -7.81
CA ARG A 86 6.90 -13.45 -9.22
C ARG A 86 6.89 -14.85 -9.83
N GLU A 87 7.09 -15.89 -9.03
CA GLU A 87 7.14 -17.29 -9.47
C GLU A 87 5.83 -17.80 -10.11
N ILE A 88 4.68 -17.20 -9.75
CA ILE A 88 3.37 -17.59 -10.27
C ILE A 88 2.88 -16.74 -11.46
N LEU A 89 3.66 -15.72 -11.85
CA LEU A 89 3.29 -14.77 -12.88
C LEU A 89 3.60 -15.33 -14.27
N ASN A 90 2.71 -15.08 -15.22
CA ASN A 90 3.00 -15.36 -16.63
C ASN A 90 3.99 -14.33 -17.19
N LYS A 91 4.51 -14.56 -18.40
CA LYS A 91 5.53 -13.69 -19.03
C LYS A 91 5.12 -12.20 -19.10
N SER A 92 3.85 -11.92 -19.39
CA SER A 92 3.35 -10.54 -19.52
C SER A 92 3.19 -9.85 -18.17
N GLU A 93 2.65 -10.57 -17.19
CA GLU A 93 2.51 -10.08 -15.81
C GLU A 93 3.89 -9.84 -15.18
N LEU A 94 4.85 -10.73 -15.44
CA LEU A 94 6.22 -10.63 -14.95
C LEU A 94 6.95 -9.42 -15.54
N ASP A 95 6.81 -9.16 -16.85
CA ASP A 95 7.37 -7.95 -17.48
C ASP A 95 6.78 -6.67 -16.84
N SER A 96 5.46 -6.64 -16.66
CA SER A 96 4.77 -5.52 -16.01
C SER A 96 5.22 -5.35 -14.55
N PHE A 97 5.41 -6.45 -13.83
CA PHE A 97 5.91 -6.44 -12.46
C PHE A 97 7.35 -5.91 -12.39
N ASP A 98 8.24 -6.44 -13.23
CA ASP A 98 9.65 -6.10 -13.24
C ASP A 98 9.88 -4.64 -13.68
N LYS A 99 9.04 -4.08 -14.56
CA LYS A 99 9.08 -2.65 -14.89
C LYS A 99 8.85 -1.76 -13.66
N ILE A 100 7.87 -2.10 -12.82
CA ILE A 100 7.59 -1.36 -11.58
C ILE A 100 8.67 -1.63 -10.53
N TRP A 101 9.03 -2.90 -10.33
CA TRP A 101 10.01 -3.32 -9.32
C TRP A 101 11.43 -2.79 -9.59
N LEU A 102 11.80 -2.64 -10.86
CA LEU A 102 13.07 -2.05 -11.28
C LEU A 102 12.99 -0.53 -11.48
N LYS A 103 11.82 0.07 -11.20
CA LYS A 103 11.54 1.49 -11.37
C LYS A 103 11.88 2.02 -12.79
N LYS A 104 11.48 1.28 -13.83
CA LYS A 104 11.65 1.71 -15.23
C LYS A 104 10.70 2.86 -15.58
N ASP A 105 11.10 3.71 -16.52
CA ASP A 105 10.30 4.87 -16.91
C ASP A 105 8.99 4.49 -17.60
N ASP A 106 8.99 3.39 -18.35
CA ASP A 106 7.84 2.83 -19.08
C ASP A 106 6.93 1.93 -18.22
N GLY A 107 7.10 1.93 -16.90
CA GLY A 107 6.22 1.21 -15.98
C GLY A 107 4.85 1.88 -15.81
N GLU A 108 3.78 1.09 -15.77
CA GLU A 108 2.41 1.58 -15.52
C GLU A 108 2.14 1.85 -14.03
N TYR A 109 2.76 2.89 -13.46
CA TYR A 109 2.64 3.22 -12.04
C TYR A 109 1.22 3.56 -11.58
N SER A 110 0.41 4.14 -12.48
CA SER A 110 -1.00 4.42 -12.22
C SER A 110 -1.83 3.15 -11.96
N ASN A 111 -1.46 2.01 -12.54
CA ASN A 111 -2.14 0.74 -12.34
C ASN A 111 -1.41 -0.18 -11.33
N ALA A 112 -0.29 0.26 -10.76
CA ALA A 112 0.60 -0.62 -10.01
C ALA A 112 -0.08 -1.25 -8.78
N LEU A 113 -0.83 -0.46 -8.00
CA LEU A 113 -1.53 -1.01 -6.82
C LEU A 113 -2.62 -2.00 -7.22
N LYS A 114 -3.39 -1.69 -8.27
CA LYS A 114 -4.39 -2.60 -8.83
C LYS A 114 -3.75 -3.91 -9.28
N ASN A 115 -2.68 -3.83 -10.07
CA ASN A 115 -1.97 -5.00 -10.57
C ASN A 115 -1.39 -5.83 -9.42
N LEU A 116 -0.75 -5.20 -8.43
CA LEU A 116 -0.22 -5.90 -7.26
C LEU A 116 -1.30 -6.62 -6.46
N THR A 117 -2.48 -5.99 -6.25
CA THR A 117 -3.61 -6.67 -5.59
C THR A 117 -4.10 -7.88 -6.38
N ALA A 118 -4.15 -7.80 -7.71
CA ALA A 118 -4.53 -8.92 -8.56
C ALA A 118 -3.51 -10.07 -8.50
N TYR A 119 -2.21 -9.73 -8.48
CA TYR A 119 -1.13 -10.72 -8.36
C TYR A 119 -1.15 -11.42 -7.00
N LEU A 120 -1.37 -10.68 -5.91
CA LEU A 120 -1.53 -11.25 -4.58
C LEU A 120 -2.78 -12.12 -4.47
N TYR A 121 -3.90 -11.70 -5.06
CA TYR A 121 -5.09 -12.56 -5.15
C TYR A 121 -4.78 -13.84 -5.92
N LYS A 122 -4.04 -13.76 -7.02
CA LYS A 122 -3.62 -14.93 -7.81
C LYS A 122 -2.76 -15.90 -6.99
N TYR A 123 -1.85 -15.40 -6.15
CA TYR A 123 -0.98 -16.19 -5.27
C TYR A 123 -1.74 -16.80 -4.09
N TYR A 124 -2.44 -15.97 -3.31
CA TYR A 124 -3.07 -16.39 -2.05
C TYR A 124 -4.48 -16.96 -2.20
N LYS A 125 -5.17 -16.71 -3.33
CA LYS A 125 -6.61 -16.99 -3.53
C LYS A 125 -7.49 -16.37 -2.45
N LYS A 126 -7.10 -15.17 -1.99
CA LYS A 126 -7.77 -14.40 -0.94
C LYS A 126 -7.84 -12.94 -1.34
N GLU A 127 -8.93 -12.27 -0.95
CA GLU A 127 -9.07 -10.83 -1.11
C GLU A 127 -7.95 -10.09 -0.37
N VAL A 128 -7.44 -9.02 -0.97
CA VAL A 128 -6.31 -8.24 -0.45
C VAL A 128 -6.85 -7.03 0.31
N ILE A 129 -6.37 -6.83 1.52
CA ILE A 129 -6.65 -5.62 2.29
C ILE A 129 -5.61 -4.56 1.90
N LEU A 130 -6.09 -3.44 1.36
CA LEU A 130 -5.26 -2.29 1.03
C LEU A 130 -5.44 -1.20 2.09
N LEU A 131 -4.38 -0.91 2.83
CA LEU A 131 -4.33 0.11 3.88
C LEU A 131 -3.45 1.28 3.40
N ILE A 132 -4.02 2.47 3.30
CA ILE A 132 -3.32 3.69 2.88
C ILE A 132 -3.37 4.71 4.02
N ASP A 133 -2.22 5.02 4.60
CA ASP A 133 -2.07 6.05 5.64
C ASP A 133 -1.61 7.40 5.01
N GLU A 134 -2.13 8.51 5.55
CA GLU A 134 -1.86 9.88 5.09
C GLU A 134 -2.18 10.13 3.60
N TYR A 135 -3.26 9.52 3.07
CA TYR A 135 -3.69 9.67 1.67
C TYR A 135 -4.00 11.12 1.25
N ASP A 136 -4.27 11.98 2.23
CA ASP A 136 -4.52 13.42 2.05
C ASP A 136 -3.23 14.23 1.88
N ASN A 137 -2.09 13.74 2.39
CA ASN A 137 -0.79 14.41 2.29
C ASN A 137 -0.37 14.74 0.84
N PRO A 138 -0.53 13.86 -0.17
CA PRO A 138 -0.30 14.19 -1.58
C PRO A 138 -1.07 15.42 -2.07
N LEU A 139 -2.37 15.47 -1.80
CA LEU A 139 -3.24 16.53 -2.31
C LEU A 139 -2.94 17.86 -1.61
N ILE A 140 -2.66 17.81 -0.30
CA ILE A 140 -2.26 18.98 0.48
C ILE A 140 -0.92 19.54 -0.04
N THR A 141 0.06 18.67 -0.25
CA THR A 141 1.39 19.07 -0.75
C THR A 141 1.29 19.64 -2.17
N ALA A 142 0.53 18.99 -3.05
CA ALA A 142 0.34 19.48 -4.42
C ALA A 142 -0.38 20.83 -4.48
N TYR A 143 -1.31 21.08 -3.56
CA TYR A 143 -1.94 22.38 -3.40
C TYR A 143 -0.96 23.44 -2.87
N GLU A 144 -0.14 23.10 -1.87
CA GLU A 144 0.86 23.99 -1.26
C GLU A 144 1.95 24.43 -2.25
N TYR A 145 2.37 23.52 -3.15
CA TYR A 145 3.44 23.76 -4.11
C TYR A 145 2.95 23.97 -5.56
N HIS A 146 1.65 24.23 -5.75
CA HIS A 146 1.06 24.61 -7.03
C HIS A 146 1.18 23.59 -8.19
N TYR A 147 1.17 22.29 -7.90
CA TYR A 147 1.09 21.20 -8.90
C TYR A 147 -0.13 20.29 -8.71
N TYR A 148 -1.19 20.81 -8.13
CA TYR A 148 -2.42 20.06 -7.84
C TYR A 148 -3.06 19.43 -9.09
N ASP A 149 -3.11 20.17 -10.20
CA ASP A 149 -3.73 19.72 -11.44
C ASP A 149 -2.95 18.58 -12.11
N ASP A 150 -1.63 18.50 -11.88
CA ASP A 150 -0.80 17.38 -12.34
C ASP A 150 -0.94 16.15 -11.44
N ALA A 151 -1.04 16.35 -10.12
CA ALA A 151 -1.10 15.26 -9.15
C ALA A 151 -2.47 14.56 -9.10
N LEU A 152 -3.57 15.30 -9.28
CA LEU A 152 -4.92 14.79 -9.11
C LEU A 152 -5.27 13.63 -10.06
N PRO A 153 -4.98 13.69 -11.38
CA PRO A 153 -5.26 12.58 -12.30
C PRO A 153 -4.51 11.31 -11.92
N PHE A 154 -3.23 11.44 -11.55
CA PHE A 154 -2.41 10.30 -11.13
C PHE A 154 -2.99 9.61 -9.90
N LEU A 155 -3.32 10.37 -8.85
CA LEU A 155 -3.86 9.82 -7.61
C LEU A 155 -5.24 9.18 -7.81
N LYS A 156 -6.12 9.81 -8.61
CA LYS A 156 -7.42 9.22 -8.97
C LYS A 156 -7.25 7.89 -9.70
N SER A 157 -6.35 7.82 -10.67
CA SER A 157 -6.09 6.56 -11.39
C SER A 157 -5.50 5.47 -10.49
N SER A 158 -4.63 5.85 -9.54
CA SER A 158 -3.88 4.92 -8.68
C SER A 158 -4.68 4.33 -7.52
N MET A 159 -5.74 5.02 -7.08
CA MET A 159 -6.47 4.68 -5.84
C MET A 159 -7.91 4.22 -6.05
N VAL A 160 -8.46 4.34 -7.26
CA VAL A 160 -9.84 3.91 -7.55
C VAL A 160 -9.87 2.39 -7.76
N LYS A 161 -10.61 1.69 -6.90
CA LYS A 161 -10.97 0.28 -7.12
C LYS A 161 -11.86 0.18 -8.37
N HIS A 162 -11.49 -0.73 -9.27
CA HIS A 162 -12.43 -1.40 -10.17
C HIS A 162 -12.64 -2.82 -9.64
#